data_AF-A0A1S2VDD6-F1
#
_entry.id   AF-A0A1S2VDD6-F1
#
_cell.length_a   1.000
_cell.length_b   1.000
_cell.length_c   1.000
_cell.angle_alpha   90.00
_cell.angle_beta   90.00
_cell.angle_gamma   90.00
#
_symmetry.space_group_name_H-M   'P 1'
#
loop_
_entity.id
_entity.type
_entity.pdbx_description
1 polymer ?
#
loop_
_entity_poly.entity_id
_entity_poly.type
_entity_poly.pdbx_seq_one_letter_code
_entity_poly.pdbx_strand_id
1 'polypeptide(L)'
;MNVMPTSVNATNPYSYTANLLRWQEPMAFSLRYRYNLPGQLANRMLNVELGLYVLSELMPYAPAESLPDLLTGEGSAYRNRPVWTPRQHSYLQRVRVLLAPYQNRLVWQNALQKYGTLSPEARLFSVHPFSGLNTEISSYSLRERLALLRRALLV
;
A
#
# COMPACT_ATOMS: atom_id res chain seq x y z
N MET A 1 3.75 -29.57 46.51
CA MET A 1 3.05 -28.39 45.93
C MET A 1 3.40 -28.35 44.46
N ASN A 2 2.48 -28.75 43.58
CA ASN A 2 2.71 -28.84 42.15
C ASN A 2 2.37 -27.50 41.49
N VAL A 3 3.35 -26.86 40.85
CA VAL A 3 3.16 -25.60 40.14
C VAL A 3 2.73 -25.93 38.71
N MET A 4 1.51 -25.54 38.34
CA MET A 4 1.02 -25.56 36.95
C MET A 4 1.78 -24.51 36.13
N PRO A 5 2.31 -24.84 34.94
CA PRO A 5 2.75 -23.82 34.00
C PRO A 5 1.52 -23.18 33.36
N THR A 6 1.29 -21.90 33.65
CA THR A 6 0.32 -21.07 32.95
C THR A 6 0.77 -20.97 31.49
N SER A 7 0.01 -21.57 30.59
CA SER A 7 0.20 -21.44 29.14
C SER A 7 0.04 -19.97 28.76
N VAL A 8 1.17 -19.30 28.52
CA VAL A 8 1.19 -17.98 27.90
C VAL A 8 0.74 -18.18 26.46
N ASN A 9 -0.49 -17.79 26.15
CA ASN A 9 -1.00 -17.70 24.78
C ASN A 9 -0.10 -16.73 24.00
N ALA A 10 0.93 -17.27 23.35
CA ALA A 10 1.70 -16.56 22.34
C ALA A 10 0.76 -16.21 21.19
N THR A 11 0.26 -14.98 21.20
CA THR A 11 -0.46 -14.40 20.07
C THR A 11 0.49 -14.39 18.90
N ASN A 12 0.30 -15.35 17.98
CA ASN A 12 1.16 -15.56 16.85
C ASN A 12 1.15 -14.28 15.97
N PRO A 13 2.26 -13.52 15.86
CA PRO A 13 2.29 -12.24 15.13
C PRO A 13 2.00 -12.41 13.63
N TYR A 14 2.13 -13.65 13.13
CA TYR A 14 1.75 -14.03 11.78
C TYR A 14 0.22 -13.95 11.53
N SER A 15 -0.62 -14.13 12.55
CA SER A 15 -2.08 -14.11 12.39
C SER A 15 -2.66 -12.70 12.20
N TYR A 16 -2.04 -11.70 12.81
CA TYR A 16 -2.44 -10.29 12.65
C TYR A 16 -2.01 -9.72 11.30
N THR A 17 -0.79 -10.03 10.87
CA THR A 17 -0.28 -9.65 9.54
C THR A 17 -1.04 -10.35 8.42
N ALA A 18 -1.39 -11.63 8.59
CA ALA A 18 -2.24 -12.36 7.64
C ALA A 18 -3.64 -11.74 7.49
N ASN A 19 -4.28 -11.31 8.59
CA ASN A 19 -5.57 -10.63 8.53
C ASN A 19 -5.49 -9.23 7.90
N LEU A 20 -4.42 -8.47 8.17
CA LEU A 20 -4.20 -7.14 7.58
C LEU A 20 -3.93 -7.18 6.07
N LEU A 21 -3.46 -8.32 5.53
CA LEU A 21 -3.19 -8.49 4.10
C LEU A 21 -4.32 -9.20 3.35
N ARG A 22 -5.35 -9.68 4.06
CA ARG A 22 -6.47 -10.43 3.48
C ARG A 22 -7.31 -9.62 2.47
N TRP A 23 -7.28 -8.28 2.54
CA TRP A 23 -7.94 -7.43 1.54
C TRP A 23 -7.32 -7.56 0.14
N GLN A 24 -6.09 -8.07 0.04
CA GLN A 24 -5.36 -8.23 -1.22
C GLN A 24 -5.67 -9.54 -1.94
N GLU A 25 -6.07 -10.60 -1.21
CA GLU A 25 -6.21 -11.98 -1.72
C GLU A 25 -6.97 -12.11 -3.06
N PRO A 26 -8.20 -11.59 -3.23
CA PRO A 26 -8.94 -11.79 -4.49
C PRO A 26 -8.24 -11.16 -5.70
N MET A 27 -7.58 -10.01 -5.50
CA MET A 27 -6.92 -9.30 -6.58
C MET A 27 -5.49 -9.77 -6.81
N ALA A 28 -4.76 -10.11 -5.75
CA ALA A 28 -3.47 -10.77 -5.86
C ALA A 28 -3.57 -12.06 -6.68
N PHE A 29 -4.63 -12.85 -6.46
CA PHE A 29 -4.90 -14.04 -7.28
C PHE A 29 -5.09 -13.69 -8.76
N SER A 30 -5.93 -12.69 -9.07
CA SER A 30 -6.16 -12.25 -10.45
C SER A 30 -4.88 -11.76 -11.14
N LEU A 31 -4.02 -11.03 -10.43
CA LEU A 31 -2.76 -10.50 -10.96
C LEU A 31 -1.72 -11.59 -11.17
N ARG A 32 -1.64 -12.56 -10.25
CA ARG A 32 -0.78 -13.75 -10.39
C ARG A 32 -1.12 -14.50 -11.67
N TYR A 33 -2.40 -14.78 -11.90
CA TYR A 33 -2.84 -15.53 -13.06
C TYR A 33 -2.69 -14.75 -14.36
N ARG A 34 -3.05 -13.46 -14.36
CA ARG A 34 -3.07 -12.64 -15.58
C ARG A 34 -1.68 -12.22 -16.08
N TYR A 35 -0.73 -12.01 -15.16
CA TYR A 35 0.60 -11.50 -15.50
C TYR A 35 1.74 -12.45 -15.10
N ASN A 36 1.42 -13.70 -14.75
CA ASN A 36 2.37 -14.72 -14.29
C ASN A 36 3.32 -14.22 -13.17
N LEU A 37 2.79 -13.41 -12.25
CA LEU A 37 3.58 -12.81 -11.19
C LEU A 37 3.74 -13.78 -10.01
N PRO A 38 4.95 -13.92 -9.43
CA PRO A 38 5.14 -14.64 -8.17
C PRO A 38 4.23 -14.09 -7.07
N GLY A 39 3.66 -14.95 -6.24
CA GLY A 39 2.59 -14.54 -5.33
C GLY A 39 2.93 -13.42 -4.35
N GLN A 40 4.19 -13.37 -3.89
CA GLN A 40 4.70 -12.29 -3.04
C GLN A 40 4.89 -10.96 -3.80
N LEU A 41 5.15 -11.00 -5.11
CA LEU A 41 5.34 -9.82 -5.94
C LEU A 41 4.01 -9.10 -6.16
N ALA A 42 2.91 -9.84 -6.40
CA ALA A 42 1.58 -9.27 -6.55
C ALA A 42 1.11 -8.52 -5.27
N ASN A 43 1.34 -9.10 -4.09
CA ASN A 43 0.99 -8.45 -2.82
C ASN A 43 1.83 -7.18 -2.59
N ARG A 44 3.14 -7.23 -2.88
CA ARG A 44 4.03 -6.06 -2.77
C ARG A 44 3.62 -4.96 -3.76
N MET A 45 3.24 -5.33 -4.97
CA MET A 45 2.74 -4.41 -5.98
C MET A 45 1.46 -3.70 -5.50
N LEU A 46 0.49 -4.44 -4.97
CA LEU A 46 -0.75 -3.85 -4.43
C LEU A 46 -0.50 -2.91 -3.24
N ASN A 47 0.50 -3.21 -2.41
CA ASN A 47 0.92 -2.31 -1.34
C ASN A 47 1.51 -0.99 -1.88
N VAL A 48 2.32 -1.07 -2.95
CA VAL A 48 2.84 0.13 -3.62
C VAL A 48 1.70 0.94 -4.23
N GLU A 49 0.76 0.28 -4.91
CA GLU A 49 -0.41 0.96 -5.50
C GLU A 49 -1.29 1.62 -4.45
N LEU A 50 -1.47 1.01 -3.27
CA LEU A 50 -2.17 1.64 -2.15
C LEU A 50 -1.44 2.89 -1.66
N GLY A 51 -0.11 2.82 -1.53
CA GLY A 51 0.71 3.96 -1.12
C GLY A 51 0.60 5.13 -2.09
N LEU A 52 0.70 4.85 -3.39
CA LEU A 52 0.56 5.86 -4.45
C LEU A 52 -0.86 6.44 -4.53
N TYR A 53 -1.88 5.60 -4.37
CA TYR A 53 -3.27 6.06 -4.33
C TYR A 53 -3.50 7.05 -3.18
N VAL A 54 -3.04 6.71 -1.98
CA VAL A 54 -3.19 7.58 -0.80
C VAL A 54 -2.41 8.87 -0.97
N LEU A 55 -1.20 8.80 -1.54
CA LEU A 55 -0.42 9.98 -1.86
C LEU A 55 -1.19 10.90 -2.82
N SER A 56 -1.83 10.36 -3.86
CA SER A 56 -2.63 11.14 -4.80
C SER A 56 -3.86 11.81 -4.16
N GLU A 57 -4.44 11.18 -3.14
CA GLU A 57 -5.61 11.71 -2.40
C GLU A 57 -5.22 12.75 -1.32
N LEU A 58 -4.02 12.64 -0.74
CA LEU A 58 -3.53 13.54 0.33
C LEU A 58 -2.72 14.71 -0.20
N MET A 59 -1.91 14.47 -1.21
CA MET A 59 -0.93 15.40 -1.79
C MET A 59 -0.74 15.10 -3.29
N PRO A 60 -1.64 15.55 -4.17
CA PRO A 60 -1.62 15.20 -5.59
C PRO A 60 -0.36 15.67 -6.33
N TYR A 61 0.33 16.70 -5.81
CA TYR A 61 1.55 17.26 -6.40
C TYR A 61 2.83 16.74 -5.74
N ALA A 62 2.74 15.85 -4.76
CA ALA A 62 3.91 15.31 -4.10
C ALA A 62 4.55 14.17 -4.91
N PRO A 63 5.89 14.05 -4.89
CA PRO A 63 6.58 12.98 -5.57
C PRO A 63 6.29 11.63 -4.90
N ALA A 64 6.26 10.54 -5.68
CA ALA A 64 6.04 9.19 -5.17
C ALA A 64 6.95 8.80 -3.98
N GLU A 65 8.16 9.36 -3.94
CA GLU A 65 9.16 9.11 -2.90
C GLU A 65 8.82 9.70 -1.53
N SER A 66 7.87 10.64 -1.44
CA SER A 66 7.52 11.32 -0.19
C SER A 66 6.50 10.56 0.66
N LEU A 67 6.05 9.38 0.24
CA LEU A 67 5.13 8.57 1.03
C LEU A 67 5.66 8.28 2.45
N PRO A 68 6.93 7.85 2.66
CA PRO A 68 7.44 7.53 3.99
C PRO A 68 7.34 8.72 4.95
N ASP A 69 7.60 9.93 4.46
CA ASP A 69 7.49 11.18 5.23
C ASP A 69 6.07 11.37 5.78
N LEU A 70 5.05 11.08 4.97
CA LEU A 70 3.65 11.10 5.42
C LEU A 70 3.35 10.01 6.45
N LEU A 71 3.87 8.80 6.22
CA LEU A 71 3.65 7.66 7.11
C LEU A 71 4.32 7.84 8.47
N THR A 72 5.52 8.41 8.54
CA THR A 72 6.19 8.73 9.80
C THR A 72 5.64 9.99 10.46
N GLY A 73 4.99 10.87 9.69
CA GLY A 73 4.54 12.17 10.17
C GLY A 73 5.69 13.17 10.29
N GLU A 74 6.76 12.96 9.54
CA GLU A 74 7.95 13.79 9.53
C GLU A 74 8.28 14.27 8.11
N GLY A 75 9.33 15.07 7.94
CA GLY A 75 9.77 15.53 6.63
C GLY A 75 9.01 16.74 6.07
N SER A 76 9.54 17.28 4.96
CA SER A 76 9.02 18.49 4.33
C SER A 76 7.62 18.28 3.74
N ALA A 77 7.34 17.09 3.19
CA ALA A 77 6.03 16.76 2.63
C ALA A 77 4.93 16.79 3.70
N TYR A 78 5.18 16.22 4.88
CA TYR A 78 4.21 16.27 5.97
C TYR A 78 4.06 17.68 6.56
N ARG A 79 5.14 18.48 6.63
CA ARG A 79 5.08 19.87 7.13
C ARG A 79 4.35 20.82 6.18
N ASN A 80 4.54 20.65 4.87
CA ASN A 80 3.91 21.46 3.84
C ASN A 80 2.54 20.93 3.40
N ARG A 81 1.95 20.02 4.19
CA ARG A 81 0.67 19.42 3.85
C ARG A 81 -0.47 20.47 3.86
N PRO A 82 -1.45 20.35 2.97
CA PRO A 82 -2.68 21.13 3.09
C PRO A 82 -3.46 20.72 4.34
N VAL A 83 -4.45 21.54 4.73
CA VAL A 83 -5.40 21.15 5.78
C VAL A 83 -6.22 19.97 5.27
N TRP A 84 -6.09 18.82 5.93
CA TRP A 84 -6.78 17.59 5.56
C TRP A 84 -8.16 17.49 6.20
N THR A 85 -9.08 16.87 5.47
CA THR A 85 -10.40 16.49 5.98
C THR A 85 -10.29 15.34 6.99
N PRO A 86 -11.30 15.14 7.87
CA PRO A 86 -11.31 13.99 8.79
C PRO A 86 -11.14 12.64 8.07
N ARG A 87 -11.73 12.51 6.87
CA ARG A 87 -11.60 11.32 6.01
C ARG A 87 -10.14 11.07 5.59
N GLN A 88 -9.43 12.12 5.18
CA GLN A 88 -8.02 12.04 4.79
C GLN A 88 -7.13 11.66 5.99
N HIS A 89 -7.45 12.17 7.19
CA HIS A 89 -6.77 11.73 8.41
C HIS A 89 -6.99 10.24 8.71
N SER A 90 -8.23 9.75 8.57
CA SER A 90 -8.53 8.31 8.73
C SER A 90 -7.80 7.46 7.70
N TYR A 91 -7.70 7.91 6.45
CA TYR A 91 -6.93 7.22 5.40
C TYR A 91 -5.46 7.12 5.78
N LEU A 92 -4.84 8.21 6.24
CA LEU A 92 -3.45 8.18 6.66
C LEU A 92 -3.22 7.21 7.83
N GLN A 93 -4.08 7.25 8.85
CA GLN A 93 -3.97 6.34 10.01
C GLN A 93 -4.08 4.87 9.58
N ARG A 94 -5.02 4.55 8.70
CA ARG A 94 -5.18 3.19 8.16
C ARG A 94 -3.93 2.73 7.41
N VAL A 95 -3.40 3.60 6.56
CA VAL A 95 -2.27 3.28 5.69
C VAL A 95 -0.99 3.11 6.50
N ARG A 96 -0.82 3.86 7.58
CA ARG A 96 0.30 3.65 8.52
C ARG A 96 0.35 2.24 9.08
N VAL A 97 -0.81 1.62 9.31
CA VAL A 97 -0.92 0.24 9.78
C VAL A 97 -0.68 -0.74 8.62
N LEU A 98 -1.35 -0.56 7.48
CA LEU A 98 -1.26 -1.47 6.33
C LEU A 98 0.13 -1.47 5.67
N LEU A 99 0.77 -0.30 5.61
CA LEU A 99 2.06 -0.07 4.97
C LEU A 99 3.17 0.18 6.00
N ALA A 100 3.03 -0.37 7.22
CA ALA A 100 4.03 -0.23 8.28
C ALA A 100 5.48 -0.52 7.81
N PRO A 101 5.75 -1.56 6.99
CA PRO A 101 7.11 -1.81 6.48
C PRO A 101 7.68 -0.70 5.59
N TYR A 102 6.82 0.09 4.94
CA TYR A 102 7.20 1.14 4.00
C TYR A 102 7.40 2.51 4.67
N GLN A 103 7.27 2.59 6.00
CA GLN A 103 7.74 3.75 6.77
C GLN A 103 9.26 3.93 6.62
N ASN A 104 9.99 2.84 6.37
CA ASN A 104 11.41 2.91 6.02
C ASN A 104 11.56 3.36 4.56
N ARG A 105 12.19 4.53 4.38
CA ARG A 105 12.40 5.14 3.06
C ARG A 105 13.14 4.23 2.08
N LEU A 106 14.15 3.49 2.53
CA LEU A 106 14.90 2.56 1.67
C LEU A 106 14.02 1.40 1.19
N VAL A 107 13.14 0.88 2.06
CA VAL A 107 12.19 -0.18 1.71
C VAL A 107 11.21 0.32 0.66
N TRP A 108 10.69 1.53 0.84
CA TRP A 108 9.78 2.17 -0.11
C TRP A 108 10.44 2.45 -1.47
N GLN A 109 11.64 3.04 -1.49
CA GLN A 109 12.38 3.31 -2.72
C GLN A 109 12.70 2.03 -3.50
N ASN A 110 13.15 0.98 -2.80
CA ASN A 110 13.39 -0.33 -3.41
C ASN A 110 12.09 -0.94 -3.99
N ALA A 111 10.95 -0.74 -3.32
CA ALA A 111 9.66 -1.20 -3.81
C ALA A 111 9.18 -0.40 -5.02
N LEU A 112 9.39 0.91 -5.05
CA LEU A 112 9.12 1.77 -6.20
C LEU A 112 9.98 1.39 -7.41
N GLN A 113 11.27 1.13 -7.22
CA GLN A 113 12.15 0.68 -8.29
C GLN A 113 11.68 -0.65 -8.90
N LYS A 114 11.33 -1.63 -8.05
CA LYS A 114 10.78 -2.93 -8.50
C LYS A 114 9.42 -2.78 -9.17
N TYR A 115 8.58 -1.88 -8.69
CA TYR A 115 7.33 -1.51 -9.38
C TYR A 115 7.64 -0.90 -10.75
N GLY A 116 8.72 -0.10 -10.84
CA GLY A 116 9.21 0.51 -12.06
C GLY A 116 9.64 -0.46 -13.16
N THR A 117 10.09 -1.66 -12.80
CA THR A 117 10.49 -2.70 -13.75
C THR A 117 9.34 -3.55 -14.28
N LEU A 118 8.14 -3.44 -13.71
CA LEU A 118 6.97 -4.21 -14.17
C LEU A 118 6.46 -3.67 -15.51
N SER A 119 5.84 -4.57 -16.30
CA SER A 119 5.14 -4.17 -17.54
C SER A 119 4.13 -3.06 -17.24
N PRO A 120 4.06 -2.00 -18.05
CA PRO A 120 3.06 -0.94 -17.90
C PRO A 120 1.64 -1.49 -17.76
N GLU A 121 1.26 -2.48 -18.55
CA GLU A 121 -0.09 -3.09 -18.51
C GLU A 121 -0.43 -3.69 -17.13
N ALA A 122 0.58 -4.06 -16.35
CA ALA A 122 0.40 -4.62 -15.01
C ALA A 122 0.28 -3.53 -13.93
N ARG A 123 0.60 -2.27 -14.21
CA ARG A 123 0.68 -1.17 -13.23
C ARG A 123 -0.50 -0.21 -13.34
N LEU A 124 -1.09 0.13 -12.20
CA LEU A 124 -2.12 1.16 -12.10
C LEU A 124 -1.57 2.58 -12.17
N PHE A 125 -0.39 2.82 -11.61
CA PHE A 125 0.26 4.14 -11.57
C PHE A 125 1.49 4.17 -12.47
N SER A 126 1.72 5.33 -13.08
CA SER A 126 2.99 5.64 -13.74
C SER A 126 4.07 5.93 -12.69
N VAL A 127 5.30 5.54 -13.03
CA VAL A 127 6.51 5.73 -12.20
C VAL A 127 7.10 7.14 -12.38
N HIS A 128 6.54 7.92 -13.31
CA HIS A 128 6.98 9.29 -13.52
C HIS A 128 6.81 10.13 -12.23
N PRO A 129 7.67 11.14 -12.02
CA PRO A 129 7.77 11.89 -10.76
C PRO A 129 6.47 12.58 -10.32
N PHE A 130 5.53 12.76 -11.26
CA PHE A 130 4.14 13.06 -10.98
C PHE A 130 3.36 11.75 -11.11
N SER A 131 2.97 11.17 -9.98
CA SER A 131 2.25 9.88 -9.91
C SER A 131 0.88 9.97 -10.58
N GLY A 132 0.87 9.87 -11.90
CA GLY A 132 -0.33 9.83 -12.71
C GLY A 132 -0.88 8.41 -12.82
N LEU A 133 -2.17 8.28 -13.09
CA LEU A 133 -2.74 7.00 -13.52
C LEU A 133 -2.07 6.56 -14.82
N ASN A 134 -1.78 5.27 -14.92
CA ASN A 134 -1.28 4.69 -16.15
C ASN A 134 -2.40 4.66 -17.20
N THR A 135 -2.12 5.13 -18.42
CA THR A 135 -3.09 5.12 -19.54
C THR A 135 -3.15 3.78 -20.27
N GLU A 136 -2.18 2.90 -20.05
CA GLU A 136 -2.08 1.60 -20.73
C GLU A 136 -2.91 0.50 -20.05
N ILE A 137 -3.45 0.76 -18.85
CA ILE A 137 -4.31 -0.19 -18.15
C ILE A 137 -5.75 -0.13 -18.70
N SER A 138 -6.38 -1.28 -18.88
CA SER A 138 -7.79 -1.32 -19.30
C SER A 138 -8.70 -0.62 -18.28
N SER A 139 -9.71 0.11 -18.78
CA SER A 139 -10.68 0.84 -17.94
C SER A 139 -11.40 -0.06 -16.93
N TYR A 140 -11.62 -1.33 -17.29
CA TYR A 140 -12.20 -2.33 -16.39
C TYR A 140 -11.26 -2.62 -15.21
N SER A 141 -10.00 -2.97 -15.49
CA SER A 141 -9.00 -3.25 -14.46
C SER A 141 -8.70 -2.03 -13.59
N LEU A 142 -8.73 -0.83 -14.16
CA LEU A 142 -8.58 0.42 -13.40
C LEU A 142 -9.69 0.58 -12.35
N ARG A 143 -10.96 0.45 -12.75
CA ARG A 143 -12.11 0.60 -11.84
C ARG A 143 -12.08 -0.44 -10.73
N GLU A 144 -11.79 -1.69 -11.08
CA GLU A 144 -11.69 -2.79 -10.13
C GLU A 144 -10.59 -2.53 -9.09
N ARG A 145 -9.39 -2.13 -9.54
CA ARG A 145 -8.26 -1.82 -8.64
C ARG A 145 -8.57 -0.65 -7.73
N LEU A 146 -9.10 0.45 -8.26
CA LEU A 146 -9.44 1.63 -7.45
C LEU A 146 -10.53 1.31 -6.42
N ALA A 147 -11.53 0.51 -6.77
CA ALA A 147 -12.56 0.07 -5.83
C ALA A 147 -11.95 -0.73 -4.67
N LEU A 148 -10.99 -1.61 -4.97
CA LEU A 148 -10.29 -2.40 -3.96
C LEU A 148 -9.39 -1.54 -3.07
N LEU A 149 -8.62 -0.60 -3.63
CA LEU A 149 -7.78 0.33 -2.85
C LEU A 149 -8.64 1.20 -1.93
N ARG A 150 -9.76 1.74 -2.43
CA ARG A 150 -10.72 2.49 -1.60
C ARG A 150 -11.30 1.64 -0.49
N ARG A 151 -11.66 0.39 -0.76
CA ARG A 151 -12.18 -0.53 0.25
C ARG A 151 -11.16 -0.78 1.36
N ALA A 152 -9.88 -0.96 1.02
CA ALA A 152 -8.82 -1.15 2.02
C ALA A 152 -8.72 0.01 3.03
N LEU A 153 -9.09 1.22 2.60
CA LEU A 153 -9.10 2.44 3.42
C LEU A 153 -10.39 2.69 4.21
N LEU A 154 -11.48 1.99 3.87
CA LEU A 154 -12.83 2.21 4.41
C LEU A 154 -13.33 1.11 5.36
N VAL A 155 -12.78 -0.11 5.27
CA VAL A 155 -12.92 -1.12 6.33
C VAL A 155 -12.21 -0.61 7.59
#